data_AF-A0A356R8A1-F1
#
_entry.id   AF-A0A356R8A1-F1
#
_cell.length_a   1.000
_cell.length_b   1.000
_cell.length_c   1.000
_cell.angle_alpha   90.00
_cell.angle_beta   90.00
_cell.angle_gamma   90.00
#
_symmetry.space_group_name_H-M   'P 1'
#
loop_
_entity.id
_entity.type
_entity.pdbx_description
1 polymer ?
#
loop_
_entity_poly.entity_id
_entity_poly.type
_entity_poly.pdbx_seq_one_letter_code
_entity_poly.pdbx_strand_id
1 'polypeptide(L)'
;MANEAPAKLISIGPKSGTKKDGFNLVTENVTAINPEANQIEVELLAYDGKTVLLDVSEEALEDLQKIKIGDGATLRVVEENGKRIVKSFRIRSKDPNIQRADAALLDLTDTHWLNRKHAIEVLGELRVEAAVKPLVEMLNDEVGDVRQRAYDALIKIGAPCVADVVPLLVSEEDDLRQSATEILRKIGKPAVEPLALALGEADEKLQKRIMKVLDRMGYKRK
;
A
#
# COMPACT_ATOMS: atom_id res chain seq x y z
N MET A 1 -5.04 -48.43 2.53
CA MET A 1 -3.93 -47.93 1.69
C MET A 1 -4.50 -47.62 0.32
N ALA A 2 -4.74 -46.35 0.02
CA ALA A 2 -5.11 -45.88 -1.30
C ALA A 2 -4.03 -44.88 -1.71
N ASN A 3 -3.36 -45.18 -2.81
CA ASN A 3 -2.21 -44.48 -3.34
C ASN A 3 -2.74 -43.46 -4.36
N GLU A 4 -3.08 -42.25 -3.93
CA GLU A 4 -3.44 -41.15 -4.84
C GLU A 4 -2.15 -40.51 -5.35
N ALA A 5 -1.94 -40.59 -6.66
CA ALA A 5 -0.83 -39.94 -7.34
C ALA A 5 -0.97 -38.41 -7.27
N PRO A 6 0.13 -37.64 -7.11
CA PRO A 6 0.05 -36.19 -7.06
C PRO A 6 -0.44 -35.61 -8.40
N ALA A 7 -1.35 -34.64 -8.30
CA ALA A 7 -1.93 -33.93 -9.43
C ALA A 7 -0.84 -33.30 -10.32
N LYS A 8 -1.02 -33.38 -11.64
CA LYS A 8 -0.04 -32.95 -12.66
C LYS A 8 0.40 -31.50 -12.44
N LEU A 9 1.71 -31.31 -12.18
CA LEU A 9 2.41 -30.03 -12.28
C LEU A 9 2.15 -29.39 -13.66
N ILE A 10 1.69 -28.14 -13.69
CA ILE A 10 1.55 -27.39 -14.93
C ILE A 10 2.89 -26.73 -15.27
N SER A 11 3.51 -27.22 -16.34
CA SER A 11 4.64 -26.56 -17.00
C SER A 11 4.11 -25.35 -17.79
N ILE A 12 4.47 -24.14 -17.35
CA ILE A 12 4.25 -22.92 -18.13
C ILE A 12 5.55 -22.64 -18.88
N GLY A 13 5.55 -22.86 -20.20
CA GLY A 13 6.73 -22.68 -21.05
C GLY A 13 7.18 -21.20 -21.16
N PRO A 14 8.46 -20.95 -21.43
CA PRO A 14 9.03 -19.61 -21.44
C PRO A 14 8.57 -18.82 -22.67
N LYS A 15 8.01 -17.63 -22.45
CA LYS A 15 7.92 -16.61 -23.51
C LYS A 15 9.30 -15.96 -23.65
N SER A 16 9.89 -16.18 -24.82
CA SER A 16 11.09 -15.55 -25.37
C SER A 16 11.31 -14.10 -24.92
N GLY A 17 12.50 -13.82 -24.38
CA GLY A 17 13.02 -12.48 -24.13
C GLY A 17 13.98 -12.46 -22.94
N THR A 18 15.25 -12.12 -23.19
CA THR A 18 16.27 -11.94 -22.16
C THR A 18 15.90 -10.78 -21.24
N LYS A 19 15.34 -11.08 -20.07
CA LYS A 19 15.34 -10.18 -18.91
C LYS A 19 16.09 -10.85 -17.78
N LYS A 20 17.09 -10.17 -17.23
CA LYS A 20 17.77 -10.55 -15.98
C LYS A 20 16.87 -10.31 -14.75
N ASP A 21 15.55 -10.36 -14.89
CA ASP A 21 14.60 -9.83 -13.92
C ASP A 21 13.72 -10.94 -13.34
N GLY A 22 13.87 -11.19 -12.04
CA GLY A 22 12.86 -11.95 -11.30
C GLY A 22 11.47 -11.28 -11.33
N PHE A 23 10.43 -12.03 -10.99
CA PHE A 23 9.06 -11.56 -10.90
C PHE A 23 8.54 -11.68 -9.46
N ASN A 24 7.51 -10.89 -9.13
CA ASN A 24 6.82 -11.01 -7.85
C ASN A 24 5.66 -11.99 -8.01
N LEU A 25 5.61 -13.00 -7.16
CA LEU A 25 4.55 -13.99 -7.08
C LEU A 25 3.73 -13.71 -5.83
N VAL A 26 2.47 -13.32 -6.00
CA VAL A 26 1.54 -13.09 -4.89
C VAL A 26 0.77 -14.39 -4.64
N THR A 27 0.87 -14.88 -3.42
CA THR A 27 0.27 -16.15 -3.00
C THR A 27 -0.98 -15.87 -2.17
N GLU A 28 -1.94 -16.78 -2.29
CA GLU A 28 -3.11 -16.82 -1.42
C GLU A 28 -2.69 -17.36 -0.06
N ASN A 29 -2.14 -18.57 -0.03
CA ASN A 29 -1.72 -19.27 1.17
C ASN A 29 -0.42 -20.05 0.93
N VAL A 30 0.43 -20.18 1.94
CA VAL A 30 1.47 -21.21 2.01
C VAL A 30 0.83 -22.54 2.38
N THR A 31 0.99 -23.56 1.54
CA THR A 31 0.39 -24.88 1.74
C THR A 31 1.34 -25.86 2.42
N ALA A 32 2.65 -25.74 2.18
CA ALA A 32 3.68 -26.53 2.84
C ALA A 32 5.02 -25.78 2.95
N ILE A 33 5.82 -26.12 3.96
CA ILE A 33 7.17 -25.58 4.18
C ILE A 33 8.09 -26.77 4.46
N ASN A 34 9.20 -26.86 3.73
CA ASN A 34 10.25 -27.84 3.97
C ASN A 34 11.58 -27.11 4.24
N PRO A 35 11.89 -26.80 5.51
CA PRO A 35 13.12 -26.09 5.88
C PRO A 35 14.39 -26.91 5.61
N GLU A 36 14.32 -28.24 5.65
CA GLU A 36 15.50 -29.09 5.42
C GLU A 36 15.91 -29.11 3.94
N ALA A 37 14.93 -29.03 3.04
CA ALA A 37 15.16 -28.95 1.60
C ALA A 37 15.21 -27.50 1.07
N ASN A 38 15.09 -26.50 1.94
CA ASN A 38 14.94 -25.08 1.57
C ASN A 38 13.83 -24.87 0.53
N GLN A 39 12.65 -25.44 0.78
CA GLN A 39 11.53 -25.41 -0.16
C GLN A 39 10.25 -24.87 0.49
N ILE A 40 9.44 -24.21 -0.33
CA ILE A 40 8.12 -23.74 0.06
C ILE A 40 7.10 -24.06 -1.03
N GLU A 41 5.91 -24.51 -0.63
CA GLU A 41 4.78 -24.71 -1.52
C GLU A 41 3.72 -23.66 -1.25
N VAL A 42 3.25 -23.00 -2.31
CA VAL A 42 2.33 -21.87 -2.21
C VAL A 42 1.20 -21.97 -3.22
N GLU A 43 0.00 -21.60 -2.78
CA GLU A 43 -1.19 -21.47 -3.61
C GLU A 43 -1.21 -20.10 -4.29
N LEU A 44 -1.47 -20.07 -5.59
CA LEU A 44 -1.44 -18.83 -6.37
C LEU A 44 -2.78 -18.12 -6.36
N LEU A 45 -2.78 -16.86 -5.94
CA LEU A 45 -3.98 -16.01 -5.89
C LEU A 45 -4.66 -15.85 -7.26
N ALA A 46 -3.87 -15.80 -8.35
CA ALA A 46 -4.37 -15.56 -9.69
C ALA A 46 -4.81 -16.83 -10.44
N TYR A 47 -4.65 -18.02 -9.84
CA TYR A 47 -4.81 -19.29 -10.55
C TYR A 47 -5.54 -20.35 -9.71
N ASP A 48 -6.77 -20.04 -9.30
CA ASP A 48 -7.84 -20.99 -8.87
C ASP A 48 -7.31 -22.28 -8.22
N GLY A 49 -6.71 -22.15 -7.03
CA GLY A 49 -6.27 -23.27 -6.20
C GLY A 49 -5.01 -24.01 -6.63
N LYS A 50 -4.26 -23.51 -7.64
CA LYS A 50 -3.01 -24.16 -8.08
C LYS A 50 -1.88 -23.85 -7.12
N THR A 51 -1.18 -24.90 -6.69
CA THR A 51 0.04 -24.80 -5.89
C THR A 51 1.30 -24.86 -6.75
N VAL A 52 2.36 -24.21 -6.27
CA VAL A 52 3.70 -24.23 -6.88
C VAL A 52 4.72 -24.47 -5.78
N LEU A 53 5.57 -25.48 -5.98
CA LEU A 53 6.76 -25.72 -5.17
C LEU A 53 7.92 -24.87 -5.68
N LEU A 54 8.59 -24.17 -4.76
CA LEU A 54 9.69 -23.26 -5.07
C LEU A 54 10.90 -23.59 -4.18
N ASP A 55 12.10 -23.52 -4.77
CA ASP A 55 13.35 -23.55 -4.02
C ASP A 55 13.57 -22.15 -3.39
N VAL A 56 14.20 -22.09 -2.21
CA VAL A 56 14.46 -20.85 -1.46
C VAL A 56 15.96 -20.65 -1.37
N SER A 57 16.45 -19.45 -1.71
CA SER A 57 17.88 -19.12 -1.60
C SER A 57 18.30 -18.93 -0.14
N GLU A 58 19.60 -19.04 0.12
CA GLU A 58 20.17 -18.89 1.47
C GLU A 58 19.80 -17.56 2.14
N GLU A 59 19.77 -16.47 1.37
CA GLU A 59 19.37 -15.12 1.79
C GLU A 59 17.91 -15.00 2.25
N ALA A 60 17.04 -15.94 1.88
CA ALA A 60 15.61 -15.93 2.26
C ALA A 60 15.25 -17.00 3.32
N LEU A 61 16.25 -17.74 3.85
CA LEU A 61 15.99 -18.80 4.84
C LEU A 61 15.51 -18.26 6.18
N GLU A 62 15.97 -17.08 6.60
CA GLU A 62 15.47 -16.45 7.82
C GLU A 62 13.97 -16.15 7.74
N ASP A 63 13.51 -15.71 6.56
CA ASP A 63 12.09 -15.46 6.35
C ASP A 63 11.31 -16.79 6.26
N LEU A 64 11.94 -17.86 5.77
CA LEU A 64 11.36 -19.21 5.69
C LEU A 64 11.07 -19.82 7.06
N GLN A 65 11.85 -19.44 8.06
CA GLN A 65 11.60 -19.84 9.43
C GLN A 65 10.43 -19.06 10.08
N LYS A 66 10.13 -17.85 9.58
CA LYS A 66 9.08 -16.99 10.15
C LYS A 66 7.70 -17.29 9.56
N ILE A 67 7.64 -17.69 8.29
CA ILE A 67 6.39 -17.95 7.58
C ILE A 67 5.73 -19.23 8.05
N LYS A 68 4.40 -19.25 8.10
CA LYS A 68 3.60 -20.39 8.57
C LYS A 68 2.64 -20.85 7.48
N ILE A 69 2.25 -22.12 7.57
CA ILE A 69 1.17 -22.66 6.74
C ILE A 69 -0.09 -21.80 6.92
N GLY A 70 -0.73 -21.47 5.80
CA GLY A 70 -1.88 -20.58 5.71
C GLY A 70 -1.54 -19.08 5.71
N ASP A 71 -0.27 -18.68 5.75
CA ASP A 71 0.09 -17.28 5.52
C ASP A 71 0.04 -16.95 4.02
N GLY A 72 -0.50 -15.79 3.65
CA GLY A 72 -0.28 -15.23 2.32
C GLY A 72 1.12 -14.60 2.25
N ALA A 73 1.75 -14.58 1.08
CA ALA A 73 3.06 -13.95 0.92
C ALA A 73 3.24 -13.36 -0.49
N THR A 74 4.11 -12.36 -0.58
CA THR A 74 4.65 -11.90 -1.87
C THR A 74 6.08 -12.39 -1.98
N LEU A 75 6.34 -13.28 -2.94
CA LEU A 75 7.65 -13.91 -3.16
C LEU A 75 8.35 -13.25 -4.34
N ARG A 76 9.61 -12.82 -4.18
CA ARG A 76 10.47 -12.44 -5.31
C ARG A 76 11.12 -13.69 -5.87
N VAL A 77 10.72 -14.10 -7.06
CA VAL A 77 11.17 -15.35 -7.70
C VAL A 77 12.08 -15.03 -8.88
N VAL A 78 13.23 -15.68 -8.95
CA VAL A 78 14.16 -15.64 -10.09
C VAL A 78 14.24 -17.02 -10.71
N GLU A 79 14.33 -17.09 -12.03
CA GLU A 79 14.56 -18.35 -12.74
C GLU A 79 16.05 -18.53 -13.00
N GLU A 80 16.66 -19.52 -12.34
CA GLU A 80 18.08 -19.86 -12.48
C GLU A 80 18.21 -21.35 -12.83
N ASN A 81 18.89 -21.67 -13.94
CA ASN A 81 19.09 -23.04 -14.40
C ASN A 81 17.80 -23.87 -14.55
N GLY A 82 16.69 -23.23 -14.97
CA GLY A 82 15.38 -23.88 -15.11
C GLY A 82 14.65 -24.15 -13.79
N LYS A 83 15.19 -23.67 -12.66
CA LYS A 83 14.55 -23.71 -11.35
C LYS A 83 14.04 -22.33 -10.97
N ARG A 84 12.92 -22.29 -10.26
CA ARG A 84 12.38 -21.06 -9.68
C ARG A 84 12.86 -20.95 -8.23
N ILE A 85 13.65 -19.92 -7.98
CA ILE A 85 14.30 -19.68 -6.69
C ILE A 85 13.70 -18.42 -6.08
N VAL A 86 13.15 -18.53 -4.88
CA VAL A 86 12.70 -17.41 -4.06
C VAL A 86 13.92 -16.73 -3.47
N LYS A 87 14.13 -15.45 -3.83
CA LYS A 87 15.23 -14.61 -3.36
C LYS A 87 14.87 -13.82 -2.10
N SER A 88 13.59 -13.53 -1.92
CA SER A 88 13.05 -12.90 -0.71
C SER A 88 11.54 -13.06 -0.68
N PHE A 89 10.94 -12.92 0.49
CA PHE A 89 9.49 -12.85 0.59
C PHE A 89 9.01 -12.01 1.75
N ARG A 90 7.85 -11.40 1.52
CA ARG A 90 7.12 -10.63 2.51
C ARG A 90 5.88 -11.40 2.93
N ILE A 91 5.85 -11.84 4.18
CA ILE A 91 4.65 -12.43 4.79
C ILE A 91 3.56 -11.35 4.83
N ARG A 92 2.40 -11.65 4.26
CA ARG A 92 1.21 -10.80 4.31
C ARG A 92 0.50 -11.06 5.64
N SER A 93 0.00 -9.99 6.26
CA SER A 93 -0.75 -10.12 7.51
C SER A 93 -2.02 -10.96 7.33
N LYS A 94 -2.37 -11.79 8.31
CA LYS A 94 -3.67 -12.48 8.36
C LYS A 94 -4.82 -11.56 8.74
N ASP A 95 -4.55 -10.36 9.25
CA ASP A 95 -5.58 -9.37 9.53
C ASP A 95 -6.29 -8.97 8.22
N PRO A 96 -7.60 -9.23 8.08
CA PRO A 96 -8.35 -8.90 6.88
C PRO A 96 -8.27 -7.40 6.52
N ASN A 97 -8.15 -6.52 7.52
CA ASN A 97 -8.01 -5.09 7.28
C ASN A 97 -6.64 -4.74 6.69
N ILE A 98 -5.56 -5.36 7.18
CA ILE A 98 -4.22 -5.14 6.61
C ILE A 98 -4.16 -5.67 5.17
N GLN A 99 -4.77 -6.83 4.89
CA GLN A 99 -4.82 -7.36 3.52
C GLN A 99 -5.62 -6.46 2.58
N ARG A 100 -6.75 -5.92 3.05
CA ARG A 100 -7.56 -4.95 2.29
C ARG A 100 -6.81 -3.65 2.07
N ALA A 101 -6.05 -3.17 3.06
CA ALA A 101 -5.20 -2.00 2.93
C ALA A 101 -4.08 -2.22 1.91
N ASP A 102 -3.37 -3.35 1.98
CA ASP A 102 -2.31 -3.71 1.02
C ASP A 102 -2.85 -3.80 -0.41
N ALA A 103 -4.00 -4.46 -0.62
CA ALA A 103 -4.64 -4.54 -1.92
C ALA A 103 -5.04 -3.14 -2.43
N ALA A 104 -5.71 -2.35 -1.59
CA ALA A 104 -6.13 -1.00 -1.97
C ALA A 104 -4.95 -0.07 -2.28
N LEU A 105 -3.81 -0.19 -1.59
CA LEU A 105 -2.60 0.58 -1.91
C LEU A 105 -2.08 0.30 -3.33
N LEU A 106 -2.18 -0.94 -3.81
CA LEU A 106 -1.80 -1.30 -5.19
C LEU A 106 -2.74 -0.66 -6.21
N ASP A 107 -4.04 -0.70 -5.92
CA ASP A 107 -5.11 -0.25 -6.82
C ASP A 107 -5.18 1.29 -6.97
N LEU A 108 -4.48 2.05 -6.13
CA LEU A 108 -4.34 3.51 -6.29
C LEU A 108 -3.71 3.92 -7.63
N THR A 109 -2.93 3.02 -8.24
CA THR A 109 -2.25 3.28 -9.54
C THR A 109 -2.97 2.65 -10.73
N ASP A 110 -4.18 2.11 -10.53
CA ASP A 110 -4.95 1.48 -11.59
C ASP A 110 -5.39 2.50 -12.65
N THR A 111 -5.40 2.07 -13.92
CA THR A 111 -5.77 2.93 -15.06
C THR A 111 -7.25 3.30 -15.02
N HIS A 112 -8.10 2.41 -14.52
CA HIS A 112 -9.53 2.63 -14.41
C HIS A 112 -9.88 3.38 -13.12
N TRP A 113 -10.43 4.59 -13.26
CA TRP A 113 -10.74 5.49 -12.15
C TRP A 113 -11.63 4.88 -11.06
N LEU A 114 -12.52 3.93 -11.42
CA LEU A 114 -13.39 3.26 -10.47
C LEU A 114 -12.60 2.42 -9.46
N ASN A 115 -11.52 1.77 -9.88
CA ASN A 115 -10.66 0.97 -9.01
C ASN A 115 -9.90 1.87 -8.05
N ARG A 116 -9.29 2.96 -8.56
CA ARG A 116 -8.67 4.00 -7.72
C ARG A 116 -9.65 4.56 -6.70
N LYS A 117 -10.87 4.90 -7.13
CA LYS A 117 -11.93 5.39 -6.23
C LYS A 117 -12.20 4.39 -5.12
N HIS A 118 -12.48 3.12 -5.43
CA HIS A 118 -12.75 2.07 -4.44
C HIS A 118 -11.59 1.89 -3.46
N ALA A 119 -10.36 1.88 -3.97
CA ALA A 119 -9.15 1.81 -3.17
C ALA A 119 -9.08 2.95 -2.15
N ILE A 120 -9.29 4.19 -2.59
CA ILE A 120 -9.30 5.36 -1.71
C ILE A 120 -10.36 5.23 -0.61
N GLU A 121 -11.55 4.73 -0.92
CA GLU A 121 -12.61 4.55 0.08
C GLU A 121 -12.17 3.61 1.20
N VAL A 122 -11.60 2.46 0.81
CA VAL A 122 -11.11 1.43 1.73
C VAL A 122 -10.00 2.00 2.61
N LEU A 123 -9.02 2.67 2.01
CA LEU A 123 -7.88 3.24 2.73
C LEU A 123 -8.33 4.31 3.74
N GLY A 124 -9.30 5.15 3.37
CA GLY A 124 -9.88 6.14 4.27
C GLY A 124 -10.70 5.52 5.42
N GLU A 125 -11.48 4.47 5.14
CA GLU A 125 -12.25 3.75 6.18
C GLU A 125 -11.37 3.03 7.19
N LEU A 126 -10.29 2.41 6.70
CA LEU A 126 -9.30 1.73 7.52
C LEU A 126 -8.29 2.70 8.16
N ARG A 127 -8.33 3.99 7.80
CA ARG A 127 -7.42 5.05 8.27
C ARG A 127 -5.95 4.69 8.07
N VAL A 128 -5.62 4.21 6.88
CA VAL A 128 -4.28 3.72 6.55
C VAL A 128 -3.30 4.89 6.41
N GLU A 129 -2.42 5.08 7.40
CA GLU A 129 -1.44 6.18 7.38
C GLU A 129 -0.46 6.09 6.19
N ALA A 130 -0.09 4.87 5.78
CA ALA A 130 0.78 4.66 4.61
C ALA A 130 0.17 5.18 3.30
N ALA A 131 -1.15 5.40 3.26
CA ALA A 131 -1.83 5.94 2.09
C ALA A 131 -1.78 7.48 2.01
N VAL A 132 -1.33 8.19 3.06
CA VAL A 132 -1.40 9.66 3.12
C VAL A 132 -0.77 10.32 1.89
N LYS A 133 0.50 10.00 1.58
CA LYS A 133 1.21 10.61 0.44
C LYS A 133 0.52 10.32 -0.91
N PRO A 134 0.23 9.05 -1.25
CA PRO A 134 -0.57 8.76 -2.45
C PRO A 134 -1.90 9.49 -2.50
N LEU A 135 -2.64 9.59 -1.39
CA LEU A 135 -3.92 10.28 -1.33
C LEU A 135 -3.78 11.79 -1.53
N VAL A 136 -2.70 12.40 -1.05
CA VAL A 136 -2.38 13.81 -1.31
C VAL A 136 -2.14 14.04 -2.81
N GLU A 137 -1.46 13.13 -3.50
CA GLU A 137 -1.28 13.19 -4.96
C GLU A 137 -2.62 13.05 -5.70
N MET A 138 -3.50 12.16 -5.24
CA MET A 138 -4.84 11.96 -5.82
C MET A 138 -5.78 13.16 -5.69
N LEU A 139 -5.44 14.18 -4.89
CA LEU A 139 -6.14 15.46 -4.94
C LEU A 139 -6.02 16.17 -6.30
N ASN A 140 -5.08 15.75 -7.15
CA ASN A 140 -4.91 16.20 -8.54
C ASN A 140 -5.31 15.17 -9.59
N ASP A 141 -6.01 14.10 -9.21
CA ASP A 141 -6.46 13.10 -10.18
C ASP A 141 -7.32 13.75 -11.28
N GLU A 142 -7.21 13.27 -12.52
CA GLU A 142 -7.97 13.79 -13.65
C GLU A 142 -9.50 13.68 -13.45
N VAL A 143 -9.94 12.66 -12.70
CA VAL A 143 -11.36 12.39 -12.43
C VAL A 143 -11.80 13.07 -11.14
N GLY A 144 -12.83 13.93 -11.24
CA GLY A 144 -13.35 14.69 -10.09
C GLY A 144 -13.84 13.83 -8.93
N ASP A 145 -14.47 12.69 -9.22
CA ASP A 145 -14.91 11.72 -8.21
C ASP A 145 -13.74 11.16 -7.39
N VAL A 146 -12.59 10.91 -8.03
CA VAL A 146 -11.38 10.41 -7.36
C VAL A 146 -10.80 11.49 -6.45
N ARG A 147 -10.71 12.74 -6.93
CA ARG A 147 -10.27 13.89 -6.13
C ARG A 147 -11.13 14.07 -4.87
N GLN A 148 -12.46 14.04 -5.04
CA GLN A 148 -13.39 14.17 -3.91
C GLN A 148 -13.21 13.04 -2.90
N ARG A 149 -12.97 11.81 -3.37
CA ARG A 149 -12.78 10.67 -2.47
C ARG A 149 -11.45 10.73 -1.72
N ALA A 150 -10.40 11.23 -2.37
CA ALA A 150 -9.10 11.46 -1.73
C ALA A 150 -9.22 12.51 -0.63
N TYR A 151 -9.93 13.61 -0.90
CA TYR A 151 -10.27 14.63 0.09
C TYR A 151 -10.96 14.04 1.32
N ASP A 152 -12.01 13.23 1.12
CA ASP A 152 -12.75 12.60 2.23
C ASP A 152 -11.88 11.61 3.01
N ALA A 153 -11.05 10.83 2.32
CA ALA A 153 -10.16 9.84 2.93
C ALA A 153 -9.10 10.50 3.83
N LEU A 154 -8.49 11.60 3.39
CA LEU A 154 -7.52 12.36 4.19
C LEU A 154 -8.14 12.91 5.49
N ILE A 155 -9.40 13.36 5.44
CA ILE A 155 -10.13 13.79 6.64
C ILE A 155 -10.41 12.61 7.58
N LYS A 156 -10.80 11.44 7.03
CA LYS A 156 -11.03 10.23 7.83
C LYS A 156 -9.76 9.73 8.50
N ILE A 157 -8.62 9.81 7.83
CA ILE A 157 -7.29 9.49 8.39
C ILE A 157 -6.97 10.44 9.55
N GLY A 158 -7.19 11.74 9.36
CA GLY A 158 -7.07 12.73 10.43
C GLY A 158 -5.66 13.28 10.61
N ALA A 159 -5.21 13.44 11.86
CA ALA A 159 -3.92 14.06 12.21
C ALA A 159 -2.69 13.54 11.43
N PRO A 160 -2.56 12.24 11.11
CA PRO A 160 -1.41 11.73 10.37
C PRO A 160 -1.19 12.40 9.00
N CYS A 161 -2.23 12.94 8.35
CA CYS A 161 -2.07 13.57 7.05
C CYS A 161 -1.64 15.03 7.09
N VAL A 162 -1.64 15.68 8.26
CA VAL A 162 -1.47 17.13 8.38
C VAL A 162 -0.11 17.58 7.83
N ALA A 163 0.96 16.85 8.12
CA ALA A 163 2.30 17.18 7.66
C ALA A 163 2.41 17.22 6.12
N ASP A 164 1.76 16.27 5.43
CA ASP A 164 1.77 16.20 3.97
C ASP A 164 0.77 17.17 3.32
N VAL A 165 -0.29 17.59 4.02
CA VAL A 165 -1.29 18.54 3.51
C VAL A 165 -0.86 20.00 3.69
N VAL A 166 -0.08 20.33 4.73
CA VAL A 166 0.37 21.72 5.01
C VAL A 166 1.08 22.40 3.83
N PRO A 167 2.01 21.75 3.10
CA PRO A 167 2.66 22.38 1.94
C PRO A 167 1.69 22.83 0.84
N LEU A 168 0.54 22.17 0.70
CA LEU A 168 -0.47 22.55 -0.30
C LEU A 168 -1.16 23.89 0.00
N LEU A 169 -1.03 24.42 1.21
CA LEU A 169 -1.56 25.74 1.58
C LEU A 169 -0.93 26.91 0.79
N VAL A 170 0.22 26.68 0.17
CA VAL A 170 0.91 27.65 -0.70
C VAL A 170 0.94 27.21 -2.17
N SER A 171 0.19 26.17 -2.53
CA SER A 171 0.02 25.72 -3.91
C SER A 171 -0.44 26.88 -4.81
N GLU A 172 0.12 26.94 -6.01
CA GLU A 172 -0.32 27.87 -7.06
C GLU A 172 -1.69 27.48 -7.62
N GLU A 173 -2.04 26.19 -7.58
CA GLU A 173 -3.38 25.69 -7.90
C GLU A 173 -4.39 26.06 -6.80
N ASP A 174 -5.36 26.90 -7.14
CA ASP A 174 -6.37 27.44 -6.23
C ASP A 174 -7.22 26.33 -5.59
N ASP A 175 -7.62 25.34 -6.37
CA ASP A 175 -8.44 24.21 -5.92
C ASP A 175 -7.71 23.35 -4.87
N LEU A 176 -6.41 23.07 -5.07
CA LEU A 176 -5.60 22.35 -4.09
C LEU A 176 -5.44 23.15 -2.80
N ARG A 177 -5.19 24.45 -2.91
CA ARG A 177 -5.01 25.33 -1.77
C ARG A 177 -6.29 25.42 -0.92
N GLN A 178 -7.45 25.49 -1.58
CA GLN A 178 -8.75 25.47 -0.92
C GLN A 178 -9.04 24.10 -0.30
N SER A 179 -8.73 23.01 -1.00
CA SER A 179 -8.87 21.64 -0.48
C SER A 179 -8.04 21.43 0.78
N ALA A 180 -6.76 21.80 0.76
CA ALA A 180 -5.86 21.71 1.91
C ALA A 180 -6.39 22.50 3.12
N THR A 181 -6.87 23.73 2.89
CA THR A 181 -7.47 24.57 3.93
C THR A 181 -8.67 23.87 4.59
N GLU A 182 -9.55 23.28 3.78
CA GLU A 182 -10.77 22.63 4.28
C GLU A 182 -10.50 21.27 4.91
N ILE A 183 -9.55 20.49 4.40
CA ILE A 183 -9.11 19.22 5.03
C ILE A 183 -8.63 19.51 6.45
N LEU A 184 -7.67 20.43 6.61
CA LEU A 184 -7.10 20.78 7.91
C LEU A 184 -8.17 21.30 8.88
N ARG A 185 -9.10 22.13 8.38
CA ARG A 185 -10.22 22.64 9.18
C ARG A 185 -11.18 21.55 9.63
N LYS A 186 -11.49 20.58 8.76
CA LYS A 186 -12.39 19.45 9.06
C LYS A 186 -11.77 18.38 9.94
N ILE A 187 -10.44 18.20 9.87
CA ILE A 187 -9.71 17.38 10.86
C ILE A 187 -9.91 17.96 12.26
N GLY A 188 -9.86 19.30 12.39
CA GLY A 188 -10.21 20.00 13.63
C GLY A 188 -9.09 19.94 14.67
N LYS A 189 -9.44 19.79 15.95
CA LYS A 189 -8.48 19.84 17.08
C LYS A 189 -7.21 18.98 16.88
N PRO A 190 -7.28 17.75 16.34
CA PRO A 190 -6.08 16.95 16.08
C PRO A 190 -5.06 17.58 15.13
N ALA A 191 -5.46 18.54 14.28
CA ALA A 191 -4.53 19.23 13.39
C ALA A 191 -3.76 20.39 14.07
N VAL A 192 -4.16 20.82 15.27
CA VAL A 192 -3.63 22.05 15.90
C VAL A 192 -2.16 21.91 16.27
N GLU A 193 -1.78 20.83 16.96
CA GLU A 193 -0.39 20.61 17.36
C GLU A 193 0.53 20.45 16.14
N PRO A 194 0.21 19.61 15.14
CA PRO A 194 1.00 19.54 13.90
C PRO A 194 1.11 20.89 13.16
N LEU A 195 0.02 21.67 13.11
CA LEU A 195 0.05 23.00 12.50
C LEU A 195 0.91 23.98 13.29
N ALA A 196 0.92 23.91 14.62
CA ALA A 196 1.76 24.74 15.47
C ALA A 196 3.26 24.40 15.31
N LEU A 197 3.59 23.12 15.13
CA LEU A 197 4.95 22.69 14.78
C LEU A 197 5.36 23.22 13.40
N ALA A 198 4.53 23.00 12.38
CA ALA A 198 4.80 23.48 11.03
C ALA A 198 4.92 25.01 10.95
N LEU A 199 4.19 25.75 11.79
CA LEU A 199 4.30 27.21 11.89
C LEU A 199 5.71 27.65 12.32
N GLY A 200 6.40 26.87 13.17
CA GLY A 200 7.75 27.19 13.65
C GLY A 200 8.84 27.03 12.59
N GLU A 201 8.62 26.17 11.60
CA GLU A 201 9.59 25.83 10.54
C GLU A 201 9.27 26.51 9.19
N ALA A 202 8.06 27.09 9.06
CA ALA A 202 7.56 27.66 7.83
C ALA A 202 8.19 29.02 7.45
N ASP A 203 8.28 29.28 6.14
CA ASP A 203 8.56 30.61 5.60
C ASP A 203 7.39 31.60 5.80
N GLU A 204 7.59 32.88 5.48
CA GLU A 204 6.57 33.92 5.69
C GLU A 204 5.26 33.63 4.94
N LYS A 205 5.33 33.08 3.71
CA LYS A 205 4.14 32.78 2.88
C LYS A 205 3.32 31.68 3.53
N LEU A 206 3.96 30.60 3.94
CA LEU A 206 3.32 29.45 4.57
C LEU A 206 2.84 29.77 5.98
N GLN A 207 3.60 30.54 6.77
CA GLN A 207 3.18 31.01 8.11
C GLN A 207 1.84 31.77 8.04
N LYS A 208 1.70 32.72 7.11
CA LYS A 208 0.44 33.47 6.93
C LYS A 208 -0.74 32.53 6.61
N ARG A 209 -0.51 31.48 5.83
CA ARG A 209 -1.55 30.50 5.48
C ARG A 209 -1.92 29.61 6.65
N ILE A 210 -0.94 29.09 7.39
CA ILE A 210 -1.16 28.28 8.60
C ILE A 210 -1.94 29.09 9.64
N MET A 211 -1.55 30.34 9.89
CA MET A 211 -2.27 31.23 10.82
C MET A 211 -3.73 31.43 10.41
N LYS A 212 -4.00 31.65 9.11
CA LYS A 212 -5.37 31.77 8.60
C LYS A 212 -6.21 30.51 8.84
N VAL A 213 -5.60 29.33 8.73
CA VAL A 213 -6.27 28.04 9.03
C VAL A 213 -6.58 27.95 10.52
N LEU A 214 -5.61 28.23 11.39
CA LEU A 214 -5.79 28.21 12.86
C LEU A 214 -6.87 29.22 13.32
N ASP A 215 -6.89 30.43 12.76
CA ASP A 215 -7.91 31.44 13.03
C ASP A 215 -9.30 30.94 12.64
N ARG A 216 -9.44 30.32 11.45
CA ARG A 216 -10.70 29.70 10.98
C ARG A 216 -11.16 28.53 11.84
N MET A 217 -10.22 27.87 12.51
CA MET A 217 -10.50 26.81 13.49
C MET A 217 -10.80 27.36 14.90
N GLY A 218 -10.68 28.68 15.11
CA GLY A 218 -10.92 29.33 16.40
C GLY A 218 -9.73 29.26 17.37
N TYR A 219 -8.55 28.86 16.91
CA TYR A 219 -7.34 28.78 17.73
C TYR A 219 -6.56 30.08 17.66
N LYS A 220 -6.68 30.90 18.71
CA LYS A 220 -5.84 32.09 18.88
C LYS A 220 -4.59 31.72 19.68
N ARG A 221 -3.42 32.16 19.23
CA ARG A 221 -2.19 32.12 20.04
C ARG A 221 -2.45 32.88 21.34
N LYS A 222 -2.17 32.25 22.49
CA LYS A 222 -2.11 32.94 23.78
C LYS A 222 -0.83 33.76 23.86
#